data_AF-K1UKH0-F1
#
_entry.id   AF-K1UKH0-F1
#
_cell.length_a   1.000
_cell.length_b   1.000
_cell.length_c   1.000
_cell.angle_alpha   90.00
_cell.angle_beta   90.00
_cell.angle_gamma   90.00
#
_symmetry.space_group_name_H-M   'P 1'
#
loop_
_entity.id
_entity.type
_entity.pdbx_description
1 polymer ?
#
loop_
_entity_poly.entity_id
_entity_poly.type
_entity_poly.pdbx_seq_one_letter_code
_entity_poly.pdbx_strand_id
1 'polypeptide(L)'
;MLGDKTVYETMGEMCENWGKDSITDYGYSCVGAVVGATYPKQLSSLRKELPHTFFLVPGYGAQGGAAKDIAGAFDENGRGAVINSSRGIMCAYKKRRLR
;
A
#
# COMPACT_ATOMS: atom_id res chain seq x y z
N MET A 1 0.66 -12.66 -17.39
CA MET A 1 -0.40 -11.69 -17.75
C MET A 1 -1.69 -12.45 -17.93
N LEU A 2 -2.83 -11.85 -17.56
CA LEU A 2 -4.18 -12.37 -17.81
C LEU A 2 -4.77 -11.49 -18.93
N GLY A 3 -4.59 -11.91 -20.19
CA GLY A 3 -4.81 -11.03 -21.34
C GLY A 3 -3.81 -9.88 -21.34
N ASP A 4 -4.32 -8.65 -21.44
CA ASP A 4 -3.51 -7.41 -21.51
C ASP A 4 -3.12 -6.84 -20.13
N LYS A 5 -3.64 -7.42 -19.04
CA LYS A 5 -3.34 -6.97 -17.67
C LYS A 5 -2.34 -7.89 -16.98
N THR A 6 -1.55 -7.32 -16.08
CA THR A 6 -0.75 -8.10 -15.14
C THR A 6 -1.66 -8.77 -14.09
N VAL A 7 -1.14 -9.80 -13.42
CA VAL A 7 -1.90 -10.53 -12.39
C VAL A 7 -2.27 -9.61 -11.21
N TYR A 8 -1.38 -8.68 -10.84
CA TYR A 8 -1.63 -7.79 -9.71
C TYR A 8 -2.69 -6.73 -10.04
N GLU A 9 -2.76 -6.25 -11.29
CA GLU A 9 -3.81 -5.34 -11.76
C GLU A 9 -5.17 -6.04 -11.74
N THR A 10 -5.27 -7.26 -12.26
CA THR A 10 -6.52 -8.03 -12.21
C THR A 10 -6.95 -8.27 -10.76
N MET A 11 -6.03 -8.67 -9.88
CA MET A 11 -6.36 -8.90 -8.47
C MET A 11 -6.79 -7.61 -7.75
N GLY A 12 -6.13 -6.50 -8.05
CA GLY A 12 -6.53 -5.18 -7.53
C GLY A 12 -7.96 -4.83 -7.94
N GLU A 13 -8.27 -4.96 -9.23
CA GLU A 13 -9.62 -4.73 -9.76
C GLU A 13 -10.66 -5.62 -9.10
N MET A 14 -10.33 -6.89 -8.81
CA MET A 14 -11.21 -7.78 -8.06
C MET A 14 -11.45 -7.28 -6.63
N CYS A 15 -10.42 -6.82 -5.92
CA CYS A 15 -10.58 -6.22 -4.58
C CYS A 15 -11.49 -4.98 -4.61
N GLU A 16 -11.28 -4.07 -5.57
CA GLU A 16 -12.11 -2.88 -5.74
C GLU A 16 -13.57 -3.26 -6.03
N ASN A 17 -13.77 -4.26 -6.89
CA ASN A 17 -15.11 -4.77 -7.23
C ASN A 17 -15.82 -5.41 -6.04
N TRP A 18 -15.12 -6.22 -5.24
CA TRP A 18 -15.68 -6.83 -4.03
C TRP A 18 -16.00 -5.78 -2.94
N GLY A 19 -15.28 -4.67 -2.92
CA GLY A 19 -15.49 -3.59 -1.97
C GLY A 19 -16.70 -2.69 -2.25
N LYS A 20 -17.27 -2.73 -3.46
CA LYS A 20 -18.30 -1.76 -3.94
C LYS A 20 -19.48 -1.58 -2.99
N ASP A 21 -19.98 -2.66 -2.40
CA ASP A 21 -21.16 -2.63 -1.52
C ASP A 21 -20.82 -2.30 -0.05
N SER A 22 -19.56 -1.98 0.24
CA SER A 22 -19.04 -1.74 1.59
C SER A 22 -18.30 -0.42 1.75
N ILE A 23 -18.47 0.51 0.80
CA ILE A 23 -17.85 1.83 0.86
C ILE A 23 -18.45 2.59 2.06
N THR A 24 -17.56 3.08 2.93
CA THR A 24 -17.90 3.86 4.12
C THR A 24 -17.96 5.35 3.82
N ASP A 25 -18.43 6.15 4.77
CA ASP A 25 -18.45 7.63 4.70
C ASP A 25 -17.04 8.26 4.49
N TYR A 26 -15.98 7.49 4.74
CA TYR A 26 -14.60 7.91 4.52
C TYR A 26 -14.09 7.64 3.09
N GLY A 27 -14.93 7.08 2.21
CA GLY A 27 -14.59 6.79 0.82
C GLY A 27 -13.81 5.49 0.61
N TYR A 28 -13.65 4.67 1.65
CA TYR A 28 -12.94 3.39 1.59
C TYR A 28 -13.87 2.21 1.89
N SER A 29 -13.62 1.09 1.21
CA SER A 29 -14.35 -0.16 1.39
C SER A 29 -13.77 -1.02 2.51
N CYS A 30 -14.55 -2.01 2.95
CA CYS A 30 -14.11 -3.04 3.91
C CYS A 30 -13.17 -4.07 3.29
N VAL A 31 -12.93 -4.02 1.97
CA VAL A 31 -11.99 -4.88 1.25
C VAL A 31 -10.70 -4.11 1.01
N GLY A 32 -9.57 -4.69 1.44
CA GLY A 32 -8.25 -4.11 1.32
C GLY A 32 -7.31 -4.91 0.43
N ALA A 33 -6.19 -4.29 0.06
CA ALA A 33 -5.11 -4.94 -0.69
C ALA A 33 -3.78 -4.80 0.05
N VAL A 34 -2.97 -5.85 0.03
CA VAL A 34 -1.60 -5.82 0.54
C VAL A 34 -0.68 -5.49 -0.63
N VAL A 35 -0.04 -4.33 -0.60
CA VAL A 35 0.79 -3.83 -1.71
C VAL A 35 2.19 -3.52 -1.20
N GLY A 36 3.21 -4.16 -1.80
CA GLY A 36 4.60 -3.94 -1.39
C GLY A 36 5.13 -2.56 -1.80
N ALA A 37 6.01 -1.99 -0.97
CA ALA A 37 6.65 -0.69 -1.22
C ALA A 37 7.79 -0.71 -2.26
N THR A 38 8.07 -1.86 -2.90
CA THR A 38 9.27 -2.06 -3.73
C THR A 38 9.24 -1.31 -5.07
N TYR A 39 8.05 -0.99 -5.59
CA TYR A 39 7.88 -0.35 -6.89
C TYR A 39 7.02 0.93 -6.80
N PRO A 40 7.61 2.09 -6.50
CA PRO A 40 6.87 3.33 -6.23
C PRO A 40 5.96 3.79 -7.38
N LYS A 41 6.40 3.60 -8.64
CA LYS A 41 5.60 3.96 -9.81
C LYS A 41 4.33 3.11 -9.93
N GLN A 42 4.44 1.81 -9.67
CA GLN A 42 3.29 0.89 -9.70
C GLN A 42 2.32 1.19 -8.56
N LEU A 43 2.86 1.53 -7.38
CA LEU A 43 2.07 1.92 -6.22
C LEU A 43 1.18 3.14 -6.51
N SER A 44 1.74 4.19 -7.12
CA SER A 44 0.99 5.37 -7.54
C SER A 44 -0.07 5.07 -8.62
N SER A 45 0.22 4.18 -9.57
CA SER A 45 -0.77 3.77 -10.59
C SER A 45 -1.91 2.99 -9.96
N LEU A 46 -1.59 1.99 -9.12
CA LEU A 46 -2.59 1.19 -8.39
C LEU A 46 -3.47 2.05 -7.49
N ARG A 47 -2.90 3.08 -6.84
CA ARG A 47 -3.69 3.99 -6.01
C ARG A 47 -4.79 4.70 -6.80
N LYS A 48 -4.51 5.08 -8.05
CA LYS A 48 -5.48 5.73 -8.95
C LYS A 48 -6.52 4.74 -9.46
N GLU A 49 -6.11 3.51 -9.72
CA GLU A 49 -7.00 2.46 -10.25
C GLU A 49 -7.95 1.89 -9.19
N LEU A 50 -7.54 1.90 -7.92
CA LEU A 50 -8.27 1.28 -6.81
C LEU A 50 -8.74 2.31 -5.78
N PRO A 51 -9.47 3.38 -6.13
CA PRO A 51 -9.67 4.53 -5.26
C PRO A 51 -10.32 4.21 -3.90
N HIS A 52 -11.17 3.18 -3.81
CA HIS A 52 -11.88 2.84 -2.57
C HIS A 52 -11.20 1.70 -1.78
N THR A 53 -10.17 1.04 -2.32
CA THR A 53 -9.48 -0.06 -1.65
C THR A 53 -8.47 0.42 -0.62
N PHE A 54 -8.56 -0.01 0.64
CA PHE A 54 -7.54 0.36 1.64
C PHE A 54 -6.24 -0.44 1.44
N PHE A 55 -5.08 0.21 1.48
CA PHE A 55 -3.79 -0.46 1.28
C PHE A 55 -3.09 -0.80 2.60
N LEU A 56 -2.59 -2.02 2.72
CA LEU A 56 -1.59 -2.38 3.72
C LEU A 56 -0.23 -2.46 3.03
N VAL A 57 0.72 -1.62 3.45
CA VAL A 57 2.04 -1.51 2.83
C VAL A 57 3.12 -2.06 3.78
N PRO A 58 3.52 -3.32 3.63
CA PRO A 58 4.60 -3.91 4.40
C PRO A 58 5.99 -3.54 3.85
N GLY A 59 6.99 -3.61 4.73
CA GLY A 59 8.40 -3.57 4.32
C GLY A 59 9.07 -2.19 4.39
N TYR A 60 8.38 -1.18 4.90
CA TYR A 60 8.95 0.14 5.12
C TYR A 60 10.19 0.11 6.02
N GLY A 61 11.30 0.69 5.54
CA GLY A 61 12.58 0.80 6.24
C GLY A 61 13.45 -0.46 6.30
N ALA A 62 12.88 -1.67 6.14
CA ALA A 62 13.65 -2.92 6.12
C ALA A 62 14.03 -3.37 4.70
N GLN A 63 13.23 -3.03 3.69
CA GLN A 63 13.48 -3.36 2.28
C GLN A 63 14.06 -2.17 1.48
N GLY A 64 14.57 -1.14 2.16
CA GLY A 64 15.24 0.00 1.52
C GLY A 64 14.32 1.11 0.99
N GLY A 65 12.99 1.01 1.14
CA GLY A 65 12.06 2.08 0.76
C GLY A 65 12.09 3.26 1.73
N ALA A 66 12.32 4.46 1.20
CA ALA A 66 12.25 5.73 1.93
C ALA A 66 10.81 6.26 1.98
N ALA A 67 10.53 7.26 2.83
CA ALA A 67 9.19 7.86 2.97
C ALA A 67 8.62 8.36 1.62
N LYS A 68 9.49 8.83 0.71
CA LYS A 68 9.12 9.24 -0.64
C LYS A 68 8.59 8.09 -1.52
N ASP A 69 9.03 6.86 -1.27
CA ASP A 69 8.75 5.70 -2.10
C ASP A 69 7.35 5.11 -1.81
N ILE A 70 6.81 5.41 -0.63
CA ILE A 70 5.46 5.00 -0.18
C ILE A 70 4.42 6.10 -0.33
N ALA A 71 4.82 7.33 -0.66
CA ALA A 71 3.89 8.46 -0.80
C ALA A 71 2.78 8.18 -1.84
N GLY A 72 3.10 7.42 -2.88
CA GLY A 72 2.15 6.98 -3.89
C GLY A 72 1.05 6.05 -3.40
N ALA A 73 1.14 5.50 -2.18
CA ALA A 73 0.08 4.66 -1.60
C ALA A 73 -1.09 5.47 -1.01
N PHE A 74 -0.89 6.76 -0.77
CA PHE A 74 -1.87 7.61 -0.11
C PHE A 74 -2.69 8.40 -1.12
N ASP A 75 -3.91 8.76 -0.74
CA ASP A 75 -4.73 9.73 -1.47
C ASP A 75 -4.20 11.17 -1.28
N GLU A 76 -4.85 12.13 -1.94
CA GLU A 76 -4.53 13.56 -1.85
C GLU A 76 -4.65 14.14 -0.43
N ASN A 77 -5.42 13.49 0.44
CA ASN A 77 -5.62 13.85 1.84
C ASN A 77 -4.66 13.11 2.79
N GLY A 78 -3.73 12.32 2.26
CA GLY A 78 -2.79 11.51 3.06
C GLY A 78 -3.41 10.28 3.72
N ARG A 79 -4.54 9.77 3.22
CA ARG A 79 -5.27 8.59 3.74
C ARG A 79 -5.15 7.39 2.80
N GLY A 80 -5.80 6.28 3.15
CA GLY A 80 -5.96 5.11 2.27
C GLY A 80 -4.84 4.09 2.30
N ALA A 81 -3.81 4.29 3.14
CA ALA A 81 -2.78 3.30 3.38
C ALA A 81 -2.36 3.21 4.85
N VAL A 82 -2.08 1.98 5.31
CA VAL A 82 -1.41 1.71 6.58
C VAL A 82 -0.01 1.19 6.28
N ILE A 83 1.01 1.83 6.86
CA ILE A 83 2.40 1.42 6.71
C ILE A 83 2.78 0.48 7.85
N ASN A 84 3.17 -0.75 7.52
CA ASN A 84 3.68 -1.68 8.52
C ASN A 84 5.20 -1.59 8.65
N SER A 85 5.68 -1.21 9.84
CA SER A 85 7.11 -1.19 10.19
C SER A 85 7.37 -1.79 11.57
N SER A 86 7.35 -3.12 11.69
CA SER A 86 7.52 -3.80 12.99
C SER A 86 9.00 -3.85 13.43
N ARG A 87 9.85 -4.61 12.72
CA ARG A 87 11.28 -4.81 13.11
C ARG A 87 12.09 -3.52 13.08
N GLY A 88 11.76 -2.59 12.19
CA GLY A 88 12.43 -1.28 12.09
C GLY A 88 12.29 -0.45 13.38
N ILE A 89 11.12 -0.52 14.02
CA ILE A 89 10.84 0.14 15.29
C ILE A 89 11.34 -0.70 16.47
N MET A 90 10.93 -1.97 16.55
CA MET A 90 11.24 -2.86 17.67
C MET A 90 12.75 -3.06 17.89
N CYS A 91 13.55 -3.14 16.81
CA CYS A 91 14.99 -3.32 16.88
C CYS A 91 15.78 -2.00 16.75
N ALA A 92 15.13 -0.84 16.82
CA ALA A 92 15.79 0.47 16.62
C ALA A 92 16.96 0.70 17.58
N TYR A 93 16.88 0.18 18.81
CA TYR A 93 17.94 0.30 19.81
C TYR A 93 19.29 -0.31 19.36
N LYS A 94 19.28 -1.33 18.48
CA LYS A 94 20.50 -1.96 17.96
C LYS A 94 21.32 -1.01 17.07
N LYS A 95 20.66 -0.05 16.40
CA LYS A 95 21.35 0.96 15.57
C LYS A 95 22.08 2.02 16.40
N ARG A 96 21.73 2.22 17.67
CA ARG A 96 22.39 3.18 18.58
C ARG A 96 23.74 2.71 19.13
N ARG A 97 24.07 1.41 19.04
CA ARG A 97 25.30 0.84 19.63
C ARG A 97 26.54 0.90 18.71
N LEU A 98 26.44 1.58 17.58
CA LEU A 98 27.53 1.77 16.60
C LEU A 98 27.94 3.24 16.44
N ARG A 99 27.71 4.07 17.46
CA ARG A 99 28.27 5.43 17.55
C ARG A 99 29.12 5.56 18.79
#